data_AF-A0A9D9GLD6-F1
#
_entry.id   AF-A0A9D9GLD6-F1
#
_cell.length_a   1.000
_cell.length_b   1.000
_cell.length_c   1.000
_cell.angle_alpha   90.00
_cell.angle_beta   90.00
_cell.angle_gamma   90.00
#
_symmetry.space_group_name_H-M   'P 1'
#
loop_
_entity.id
_entity.type
_entity.pdbx_description
1 polymer ?
#
loop_
_entity_poly.entity_id
_entity_poly.type
_entity_poly.pdbx_seq_one_letter_code
_entity_poly.pdbx_strand_id
1 'polypeptide(L)'
;MEEKNTDIQVNQEENDVDELLSAGKKDNVQEVLESEAEANPLNNISDVLNKVNSDSELFKPLEDYSKEIPGDEAVSLLQKDFSQNLKKANIFSKVTSIILIAGVAGLLASVIAGINWLIWTILGVVIVLMIVAFIFQRRANKDLSAQADKYISRAIETIDSYAFDQEGLTNKQFSVKSRVALDDLVEAHYFDVIQKFNSRNIVTATYLGETLKVGEVACMNPYQEAADDTQNTAQPVKKKGKAPEASYGIFGKYFSYPLLLSENASIILTLKGPNCYLPTYLDGYTEVTTDRLKSSFVCYTDNKAVFDNVLANDELVELLNSFNPDEHMENMFLSVNPHGLKICLNYNESVMEVPTVGSVKGQPYTHFKQDVRKVLDIIAQLKKD
;
A
#
# COMPACT_ATOMS: atom_id res chain seq x y z
N MET A 1 -39.99 59.75 -3.60
CA MET A 1 -39.21 59.87 -2.36
C MET A 1 -39.10 58.45 -1.83
N GLU A 2 -38.34 57.55 -2.43
CA GLU A 2 -36.90 57.61 -2.75
C GLU A 2 -36.08 58.11 -1.57
N GLU A 3 -35.55 57.17 -0.79
CA GLU A 3 -34.16 57.21 -0.36
C GLU A 3 -33.59 55.79 -0.32
N LYS A 4 -32.53 55.62 -1.11
CA LYS A 4 -31.69 54.44 -1.35
C LYS A 4 -30.60 54.35 -0.28
N ASN A 5 -30.21 53.13 0.10
CA ASN A 5 -28.83 52.75 0.41
C ASN A 5 -28.78 51.21 0.51
N THR A 6 -28.29 50.50 -0.52
CA THR A 6 -26.91 50.14 -0.92
C THR A 6 -26.70 48.65 -0.67
N ASP A 7 -26.99 47.86 -1.70
CA ASP A 7 -26.47 46.51 -1.84
C ASP A 7 -24.99 46.61 -2.27
N ILE A 8 -24.12 45.97 -1.51
CA ILE A 8 -22.77 45.59 -1.95
C ILE A 8 -22.71 44.06 -1.79
N GLN A 9 -22.89 43.34 -2.89
CA GLN A 9 -22.43 41.96 -3.02
C GLN A 9 -21.03 41.98 -3.62
N VAL A 10 -20.05 41.54 -2.83
CA VAL A 10 -18.69 41.24 -3.29
C VAL A 10 -18.72 39.83 -3.88
N ASN A 11 -18.42 39.73 -5.18
CA ASN A 11 -18.06 38.48 -5.84
C ASN A 11 -16.82 37.89 -5.15
N GLN A 12 -16.90 36.63 -4.74
CA GLN A 12 -15.74 35.75 -4.61
C GLN A 12 -15.91 34.59 -5.58
N GLU A 13 -15.13 34.64 -6.66
CA GLU A 13 -14.74 33.50 -7.46
C GLU A 13 -13.83 32.61 -6.60
N GLU A 14 -14.33 31.47 -6.14
CA GLU A 14 -13.51 30.34 -5.74
C GLU A 14 -14.44 29.12 -5.68
N ASN A 15 -14.51 28.37 -6.78
CA ASN A 15 -14.87 26.95 -6.86
C ASN A 15 -15.07 26.58 -8.33
N ASP A 16 -14.00 26.18 -9.01
CA ASP A 16 -14.09 25.44 -10.28
C ASP A 16 -12.76 24.74 -10.67
N VAL A 17 -12.00 24.28 -9.67
CA VAL A 17 -10.71 23.57 -9.89
C VAL A 17 -10.75 22.09 -9.47
N ASP A 18 -11.70 21.68 -8.64
CA ASP A 18 -11.75 20.30 -8.11
C ASP A 18 -12.58 19.32 -8.97
N GLU A 19 -13.43 19.79 -9.87
CA GLU A 19 -14.36 18.89 -10.60
C GLU A 19 -13.77 18.32 -11.91
N LEU A 20 -12.72 18.93 -12.48
CA LEU A 20 -12.14 18.52 -13.78
C LEU A 20 -11.02 17.45 -13.69
N LEU A 21 -10.58 17.07 -12.48
CA LEU A 21 -9.56 16.02 -12.30
C LEU A 21 -10.15 14.61 -12.11
N SER A 22 -11.46 14.47 -11.96
CA SER A 22 -12.12 13.18 -11.73
C SER A 22 -12.55 12.45 -13.02
N ALA A 23 -12.63 13.15 -14.15
CA ALA A 23 -13.24 12.64 -15.38
C ALA A 23 -12.26 12.03 -16.41
N GLY A 24 -10.94 12.15 -16.22
CA GLY A 24 -9.94 11.75 -17.22
C GLY A 24 -9.15 10.47 -16.93
N LYS A 25 -9.45 9.75 -15.84
CA LYS A 25 -8.59 8.65 -15.33
C LYS A 25 -9.28 7.29 -15.18
N LYS A 26 -10.55 7.15 -15.59
CA LYS A 26 -11.32 5.89 -15.41
C LYS A 26 -11.28 4.93 -16.60
N ASP A 27 -11.02 5.41 -17.82
CA ASP A 27 -11.28 4.58 -19.02
C ASP A 27 -10.04 3.89 -19.62
N ASN A 28 -8.91 3.79 -18.90
CA ASN A 28 -7.72 3.11 -19.45
C ASN A 28 -6.93 2.24 -18.45
N VAL A 29 -7.42 2.11 -17.21
CA VAL A 29 -6.87 1.17 -16.21
C VAL A 29 -7.83 -0.01 -16.00
N GLN A 30 -9.13 0.20 -16.22
CA GLN A 30 -10.16 -0.83 -16.15
C GLN A 30 -9.98 -1.90 -17.26
N GLU A 31 -9.66 -1.49 -18.49
CA GLU A 31 -9.60 -2.38 -19.66
C GLU A 31 -8.37 -3.32 -19.65
N VAL A 32 -7.29 -2.96 -18.95
CA VAL A 32 -6.12 -3.83 -18.74
C VAL A 32 -6.36 -4.84 -17.62
N LEU A 33 -7.26 -4.54 -16.68
CA LEU A 33 -7.61 -5.41 -15.55
C LEU A 33 -8.80 -6.34 -15.81
N GLU A 34 -9.66 -6.02 -16.79
CA GLU A 34 -10.82 -6.84 -17.15
C GLU A 34 -10.53 -7.93 -18.19
N SER A 35 -9.43 -7.82 -18.96
CA SER A 35 -9.09 -8.84 -19.97
C SER A 35 -8.54 -10.17 -19.43
N GLU A 36 -8.29 -10.28 -18.12
CA GLU A 36 -7.85 -11.53 -17.46
C GLU A 36 -8.91 -12.13 -16.51
N ALA A 37 -10.11 -11.55 -16.41
CA ALA A 37 -11.12 -11.94 -15.41
C ALA A 37 -12.33 -12.72 -15.96
N GLU A 38 -12.40 -13.05 -17.25
CA GLU A 38 -13.48 -13.86 -17.83
C GLU A 38 -13.01 -15.25 -18.29
N ALA A 39 -12.76 -16.15 -17.32
CA ALA A 39 -12.99 -17.60 -17.45
C ALA A 39 -12.83 -18.29 -16.08
N ASN A 40 -13.93 -18.77 -15.50
CA ASN A 40 -13.98 -19.61 -14.30
C ASN A 40 -14.37 -21.04 -14.73
N PRO A 41 -14.07 -22.16 -14.02
CA PRO A 41 -13.42 -22.27 -12.71
C PRO A 41 -12.33 -23.37 -12.57
N LEU A 42 -11.61 -23.32 -11.45
CA LEU A 42 -11.01 -24.48 -10.75
C LEU A 42 -10.11 -25.40 -11.61
N ASN A 43 -8.87 -24.95 -11.86
CA ASN A 43 -7.63 -25.74 -11.80
C ASN A 43 -6.50 -24.90 -12.44
N ASN A 44 -5.33 -24.88 -11.80
CA ASN A 44 -4.07 -24.24 -12.24
C ASN A 44 -3.81 -22.77 -11.80
N ILE A 45 -4.30 -22.33 -10.64
CA ILE A 45 -3.81 -21.06 -10.03
C ILE A 45 -2.38 -21.23 -9.47
N SER A 46 -2.03 -22.44 -9.01
CA SER A 46 -0.68 -22.77 -8.51
C SER A 46 0.41 -22.71 -9.58
N ASP A 47 0.11 -23.09 -10.83
CA ASP A 47 1.10 -23.20 -11.91
C ASP A 47 1.39 -21.86 -12.62
N VAL A 48 0.50 -20.89 -12.53
CA VAL A 48 0.68 -19.55 -13.13
C VAL A 48 1.34 -18.58 -12.14
N LEU A 49 1.15 -18.75 -10.83
CA LEU A 49 1.80 -17.92 -9.79
C LEU A 49 3.24 -18.35 -9.49
N ASN A 50 3.60 -19.62 -9.69
CA ASN A 50 4.95 -20.14 -9.39
C ASN A 50 6.01 -19.91 -10.48
N LYS A 51 5.69 -19.18 -11.57
CA LYS A 51 6.62 -18.99 -12.70
C LYS A 51 7.45 -17.70 -12.67
N VAL A 52 7.49 -16.99 -11.55
CA VAL A 52 8.44 -15.88 -11.30
C VAL A 52 9.10 -16.07 -9.94
N ASN A 53 9.74 -17.23 -9.74
CA ASN A 53 10.64 -17.46 -8.62
C ASN A 53 11.97 -18.03 -9.15
N SER A 54 12.62 -17.22 -9.96
CA SER A 54 14.08 -17.15 -10.01
C SER A 54 14.38 -15.66 -10.06
N ASP A 55 15.30 -15.17 -9.24
CA ASP A 55 16.27 -14.13 -9.62
C ASP A 55 17.05 -13.69 -8.38
N SER A 56 18.16 -14.39 -8.15
CA SER A 56 19.28 -13.90 -7.32
C SER A 56 19.89 -12.58 -7.85
N GLU A 57 19.37 -12.02 -8.95
CA GLU A 57 19.75 -10.72 -9.53
C GLU A 57 18.80 -9.57 -9.16
N LEU A 58 17.67 -9.82 -8.47
CA LEU A 58 16.69 -8.78 -8.14
C LEU A 58 16.96 -8.04 -6.83
N PHE A 59 17.79 -8.62 -5.95
CA PHE A 59 18.09 -8.08 -4.64
C PHE A 59 19.35 -7.22 -4.66
N LYS A 60 19.23 -6.02 -4.10
CA LYS A 60 20.35 -5.09 -3.96
C LYS A 60 20.68 -4.91 -2.48
N PRO A 61 21.95 -4.67 -2.12
CA PRO A 61 22.30 -4.24 -0.78
C PRO A 61 21.48 -3.00 -0.42
N LEU A 62 20.93 -2.97 0.79
CA LEU A 62 20.21 -1.81 1.28
C LEU A 62 21.25 -0.76 1.71
N GLU A 63 21.34 0.33 0.95
CA GLU A 63 22.28 1.42 1.23
C GLU A 63 21.86 2.21 2.47
N ASP A 64 22.82 2.60 3.29
CA ASP A 64 22.57 3.25 4.58
C ASP A 64 22.45 4.78 4.41
N TYR A 65 21.36 5.23 3.78
CA TYR A 65 21.06 6.65 3.59
C TYR A 65 20.61 7.37 4.88
N SER A 66 20.34 6.59 5.93
CA SER A 66 19.60 7.01 7.13
C SER A 66 20.39 7.88 8.12
N LYS A 67 21.73 7.93 7.99
CA LYS A 67 22.60 8.57 8.98
C LYS A 67 22.52 10.10 8.98
N GLU A 68 21.97 10.71 7.93
CA GLU A 68 22.02 12.17 7.76
C GLU A 68 20.66 12.87 7.89
N ILE A 69 19.54 12.19 7.57
CA ILE A 69 18.19 12.80 7.55
C ILE A 69 17.10 11.75 7.93
N PRO A 70 16.08 12.08 8.74
CA PRO A 70 14.95 11.19 9.04
C PRO A 70 14.19 10.74 7.78
N GLY A 71 13.64 9.51 7.79
CA GLY A 71 12.96 8.92 6.64
C GLY A 71 11.82 9.77 6.08
N ASP A 72 10.99 10.35 6.95
CA ASP A 72 9.88 11.24 6.57
C ASP A 72 10.33 12.49 5.82
N GLU A 73 11.43 13.10 6.25
CA GLU A 73 12.01 14.28 5.62
C GLU A 73 12.69 13.91 4.30
N ALA A 74 13.43 12.80 4.26
CA ALA A 74 14.07 12.32 3.04
C ALA A 74 13.04 12.00 1.94
N VAL A 75 11.95 11.31 2.28
CA VAL A 75 10.84 11.03 1.35
C VAL A 75 10.15 12.32 0.90
N SER A 76 9.95 13.28 1.80
CA SER A 76 9.37 14.60 1.47
C SER A 76 10.24 15.39 0.48
N LEU A 77 11.57 15.32 0.60
CA LEU A 77 12.50 15.95 -0.34
C LEU A 77 12.43 15.29 -1.73
N LEU A 78 12.45 13.97 -1.79
CA LEU A 78 12.29 13.22 -3.05
C LEU A 78 10.95 13.52 -3.73
N GLN A 79 9.89 13.58 -2.94
CA GLN A 79 8.56 13.93 -3.41
C GLN A 79 8.52 15.35 -3.97
N LYS A 80 9.14 16.32 -3.28
CA LYS A 80 9.15 17.71 -3.73
C LYS A 80 9.81 17.84 -5.11
N ASP A 81 10.91 17.13 -5.34
CA ASP A 81 11.57 17.08 -6.65
C ASP A 81 10.66 16.46 -7.72
N PHE A 82 10.07 15.30 -7.43
CA PHE A 82 9.15 14.62 -8.34
C PHE A 82 7.90 15.46 -8.67
N SER A 83 7.25 16.03 -7.66
CA SER A 83 6.05 16.85 -7.82
C SER A 83 6.29 18.13 -8.62
N GLN A 84 7.48 18.73 -8.54
CA GLN A 84 7.86 19.85 -9.40
C GLN A 84 7.96 19.45 -10.87
N ASN A 85 8.54 18.28 -11.16
CA ASN A 85 8.62 17.76 -12.52
C ASN A 85 7.24 17.40 -13.07
N LEU A 86 6.37 16.83 -12.23
CA LEU A 86 4.98 16.53 -12.58
C LEU A 86 4.16 17.80 -12.84
N LYS A 87 4.34 18.86 -12.04
CA LYS A 87 3.71 20.18 -12.29
C LYS A 87 4.14 20.79 -13.62
N LYS A 88 5.44 20.73 -13.95
CA LYS A 88 5.96 21.22 -15.25
C LYS A 88 5.31 20.46 -16.41
N ALA A 89 5.21 19.14 -16.31
CA ALA A 89 4.55 18.32 -17.34
C ALA A 89 3.05 18.65 -17.49
N ASN A 90 2.34 18.84 -16.38
CA ASN A 90 0.92 19.19 -16.40
C ASN A 90 0.66 20.60 -16.98
N ILE A 91 1.49 21.58 -16.65
CA ILE A 91 1.40 22.93 -17.23
C ILE A 91 1.61 22.86 -18.75
N PHE A 92 2.61 22.11 -19.20
CA PHE A 92 2.87 21.92 -20.63
C PHE A 92 1.68 21.25 -21.36
N SER A 93 1.09 20.21 -20.76
CA SER A 93 -0.10 19.54 -21.32
C SER A 93 -1.31 20.49 -21.38
N LYS A 94 -1.54 21.32 -20.36
CA LYS A 94 -2.59 22.35 -20.35
C LYS A 94 -2.39 23.38 -21.46
N VAL A 95 -1.18 23.90 -21.63
CA VAL A 95 -0.86 24.88 -22.69
C VAL A 95 -1.10 24.27 -24.08
N THR A 96 -0.69 23.02 -24.29
CA THR A 96 -0.89 22.32 -25.57
C THR A 96 -2.38 22.13 -25.87
N SER A 97 -3.18 21.80 -24.84
CA SER A 97 -4.63 21.63 -24.97
C SER A 97 -5.34 22.95 -25.34
N ILE A 98 -4.93 24.08 -24.74
CA ILE A 98 -5.47 25.41 -25.06
C ILE A 98 -5.18 25.77 -26.53
N ILE A 99 -3.97 25.50 -27.02
CA ILE A 99 -3.59 25.76 -28.43
C ILE A 99 -4.46 24.95 -29.39
N LEU A 100 -4.75 23.69 -29.08
CA LEU A 100 -5.63 22.84 -29.89
C LEU A 100 -7.08 23.36 -29.90
N ILE A 101 -7.62 23.75 -28.74
CA ILE A 101 -8.97 24.32 -28.63
C ILE A 101 -9.06 25.62 -29.44
N ALA A 102 -8.06 26.50 -29.35
CA ALA A 102 -8.00 27.73 -30.14
C ALA A 102 -7.94 27.45 -31.65
N GLY A 103 -7.19 26.41 -32.07
CA GLY A 103 -7.15 25.96 -33.46
C GLY A 103 -8.50 25.47 -33.99
N VAL A 104 -9.23 24.69 -33.20
CA VAL A 104 -10.59 24.22 -33.53
C VAL A 104 -11.57 25.39 -33.60
N ALA A 105 -11.50 26.33 -32.66
CA ALA A 105 -12.34 27.53 -32.68
C ALA A 105 -12.09 28.41 -33.92
N GLY A 106 -10.81 28.57 -34.32
CA GLY A 106 -10.44 29.28 -35.55
C GLY A 106 -10.95 28.58 -36.82
N LEU A 107 -10.99 27.25 -36.82
CA LEU A 107 -11.56 26.47 -37.92
C LEU A 107 -13.08 26.70 -38.03
N LEU A 108 -13.81 26.65 -36.90
CA LEU A 108 -15.25 26.93 -36.86
C LEU A 108 -15.58 28.36 -37.34
N ALA A 109 -14.82 29.36 -36.90
CA ALA A 109 -14.99 30.75 -37.33
C ALA A 109 -14.79 30.92 -38.85
N SER A 110 -13.83 30.20 -39.42
CA SER A 110 -13.52 30.24 -40.86
C SER A 110 -14.59 29.58 -41.72
N VAL A 111 -15.23 28.52 -41.21
CA VAL A 111 -16.40 27.88 -41.84
C VAL A 111 -17.60 28.84 -41.87
N ILE A 112 -17.87 29.54 -40.75
CA ILE A 112 -18.95 30.53 -40.67
C ILE A 112 -18.70 31.70 -41.63
N ALA A 113 -17.44 32.13 -41.77
CA ALA A 113 -17.06 33.22 -42.67
C ALA A 113 -17.08 32.85 -44.16
N GLY A 114 -17.23 31.57 -44.52
CA GLY A 114 -17.34 31.12 -45.92
C GLY A 114 -16.05 31.23 -46.75
N ILE A 115 -14.88 31.28 -46.11
CA ILE A 115 -13.59 31.49 -46.79
C ILE A 115 -12.92 30.14 -47.11
N ASN A 116 -13.24 29.58 -48.27
CA ASN A 116 -12.83 28.21 -48.65
C ASN A 116 -11.31 27.95 -48.61
N TRP A 117 -10.46 28.89 -49.06
CA TRP A 117 -9.01 28.68 -49.05
C TRP A 117 -8.43 28.66 -47.62
N LEU A 118 -9.07 29.38 -46.69
CA LEU A 118 -8.66 29.48 -45.29
C LEU A 118 -9.02 28.22 -44.49
N ILE A 119 -10.12 27.55 -44.85
CA ILE A 119 -10.56 26.30 -44.21
C ILE A 119 -9.49 25.21 -44.41
N TRP A 120 -9.01 25.01 -45.65
CA TRP A 120 -8.03 23.97 -45.96
C TRP A 120 -6.65 24.25 -45.34
N THR A 121 -6.24 25.53 -45.26
CA THR A 121 -4.97 25.90 -44.62
C THR A 121 -5.03 25.69 -43.11
N ILE A 122 -6.09 26.12 -42.44
CA ILE A 122 -6.26 25.90 -40.99
C ILE A 122 -6.37 24.41 -40.68
N LEU A 123 -7.13 23.65 -41.46
CA LEU A 123 -7.25 22.20 -41.28
C LEU A 123 -5.88 21.50 -41.39
N GLY A 124 -5.08 21.86 -42.39
CA GLY A 124 -3.72 21.33 -42.54
C GLY A 124 -2.82 21.65 -41.35
N VAL A 125 -2.88 22.89 -40.84
CA VAL A 125 -2.12 23.31 -39.66
C VAL A 125 -2.57 22.55 -38.40
N VAL A 126 -3.87 22.39 -38.18
CA VAL A 126 -4.41 21.66 -37.02
C VAL A 126 -3.98 20.20 -37.04
N ILE A 127 -4.02 19.52 -38.19
CA ILE A 127 -3.59 18.12 -38.32
C ILE A 127 -2.09 17.99 -38.00
N VAL A 128 -1.24 18.88 -38.53
CA VAL A 128 0.19 18.87 -38.22
C VAL A 128 0.44 19.11 -36.73
N LEU A 129 -0.26 20.07 -36.11
CA LEU A 129 -0.17 20.33 -34.69
C LEU A 129 -0.64 19.14 -33.84
N MET A 130 -1.69 18.44 -34.25
CA MET A 130 -2.15 17.22 -33.56
C MET A 130 -1.11 16.10 -33.63
N ILE A 131 -0.50 15.87 -34.80
CA ILE A 131 0.54 14.85 -34.95
C ILE A 131 1.75 15.19 -34.07
N VAL A 132 2.20 16.45 -34.10
CA VAL A 132 3.31 16.93 -33.27
C VAL A 132 2.97 16.78 -31.78
N ALA A 133 1.79 17.25 -31.36
CA ALA A 133 1.32 17.13 -29.98
C ALA A 133 1.23 15.66 -29.52
N PHE A 134 0.74 14.76 -30.37
CA PHE A 134 0.65 13.34 -30.06
C PHE A 134 2.03 12.70 -29.85
N ILE A 135 3.00 12.98 -30.73
CA ILE A 135 4.37 12.47 -30.60
C ILE A 135 5.02 13.00 -29.31
N PHE A 136 4.88 14.30 -29.03
CA PHE A 136 5.41 14.91 -27.82
C PHE A 136 4.73 14.38 -26.55
N GLN A 137 3.40 14.23 -26.54
CA GLN A 137 2.65 13.68 -25.41
C GLN A 137 3.07 12.24 -25.13
N ARG A 138 3.24 11.42 -26.17
CA ARG A 138 3.71 10.04 -26.01
C ARG A 138 5.10 9.97 -25.39
N ARG A 139 6.02 10.85 -25.82
CA ARG A 139 7.37 10.92 -25.25
C ARG A 139 7.36 11.44 -23.81
N ALA A 140 6.62 12.50 -23.54
CA ALA A 140 6.47 13.08 -22.21
C ALA A 140 5.86 12.07 -21.23
N ASN A 141 4.84 11.33 -21.63
CA ASN A 141 4.24 10.27 -20.81
C ASN A 141 5.24 9.15 -20.51
N LYS A 142 6.06 8.74 -21.48
CA LYS A 142 7.11 7.73 -21.28
C LYS A 142 8.18 8.22 -20.31
N ASP A 143 8.64 9.46 -20.47
CA ASP A 143 9.65 10.07 -19.59
C ASP A 143 9.10 10.28 -18.17
N LEU A 144 7.83 10.67 -18.04
CA LEU A 144 7.15 10.82 -16.75
C LEU A 144 6.96 9.48 -16.05
N SER A 145 6.57 8.42 -16.79
CA SER A 145 6.47 7.06 -16.25
C SER A 145 7.82 6.56 -15.73
N ALA A 146 8.89 6.76 -16.50
CA ALA A 146 10.23 6.38 -16.06
C ALA A 146 10.70 7.17 -14.83
N GLN A 147 10.35 8.45 -14.74
CA GLN A 147 10.62 9.27 -13.55
C GLN A 147 9.79 8.80 -12.34
N ALA A 148 8.53 8.43 -12.54
CA ALA A 148 7.67 7.90 -11.49
C ALA A 148 8.20 6.57 -10.94
N ASP A 149 8.59 5.64 -11.82
CA ASP A 149 9.18 4.36 -11.42
C ASP A 149 10.47 4.56 -10.62
N LYS A 150 11.32 5.50 -11.06
CA LYS A 150 12.55 5.85 -10.35
C LYS A 150 12.27 6.49 -8.99
N TYR A 151 11.29 7.39 -8.93
CA TYR A 151 10.86 8.03 -7.69
C TYR A 151 10.32 7.00 -6.70
N ILE A 152 9.38 6.16 -7.12
CA ILE A 152 8.78 5.11 -6.29
C ILE A 152 9.85 4.18 -5.74
N SER A 153 10.74 3.68 -6.61
CA SER A 153 11.80 2.76 -6.20
C SER A 153 12.71 3.38 -5.15
N ARG A 154 13.10 4.65 -5.35
CA ARG A 154 13.99 5.36 -4.44
C ARG A 154 13.32 5.75 -3.13
N ALA A 155 12.04 6.11 -3.16
CA ALA A 155 11.27 6.41 -1.96
C ALA A 155 11.13 5.15 -1.10
N ILE A 156 10.78 4.01 -1.69
CA ILE A 156 10.70 2.72 -1.00
C ILE A 156 12.05 2.34 -0.40
N GLU A 157 13.13 2.41 -1.18
CA GLU A 157 14.49 2.17 -0.70
C GLU A 157 14.83 3.07 0.50
N THR A 158 14.48 4.36 0.44
CA THR A 158 14.72 5.30 1.54
C THR A 158 13.95 4.93 2.81
N ILE A 159 12.68 4.53 2.66
CA ILE A 159 11.82 4.11 3.77
C ILE A 159 12.41 2.86 4.43
N ASP A 160 12.77 1.84 3.63
CA ASP A 160 13.30 0.59 4.14
C ASP A 160 14.70 0.79 4.76
N SER A 161 15.58 1.57 4.12
CA SER A 161 16.89 1.92 4.68
C SER A 161 16.75 2.59 6.05
N TYR A 162 15.77 3.47 6.20
CA TYR A 162 15.51 4.15 7.47
C TYR A 162 14.93 3.20 8.52
N ALA A 163 13.91 2.42 8.17
CA ALA A 163 13.19 1.53 9.10
C ALA A 163 14.02 0.32 9.56
N PHE A 164 14.84 -0.25 8.67
CA PHE A 164 15.72 -1.39 8.93
C PHE A 164 17.16 -0.97 9.30
N ASP A 165 17.41 0.31 9.52
CA ASP A 165 18.57 0.75 10.29
C ASP A 165 18.32 0.50 11.79
N GLN A 166 18.44 -0.78 12.16
CA GLN A 166 18.25 -1.31 13.49
C GLN A 166 19.48 -2.09 13.92
N GLU A 167 19.79 -2.05 15.21
CA GLU A 167 20.85 -2.85 15.80
C GLU A 167 20.57 -4.35 15.64
N GLY A 168 21.62 -5.13 15.34
CA GLY A 168 21.54 -6.58 15.18
C GLY A 168 21.13 -7.07 13.78
N LEU A 169 20.65 -6.18 12.89
CA LEU A 169 20.41 -6.52 11.49
C LEU A 169 21.69 -6.41 10.66
N THR A 170 22.01 -7.48 9.94
CA THR A 170 23.16 -7.55 9.03
C THR A 170 22.75 -8.09 7.66
N ASN A 171 23.62 -7.97 6.65
CA ASN A 171 23.36 -8.46 5.29
C ASN A 171 22.02 -7.99 4.70
N LYS A 172 21.64 -6.74 4.97
CA LYS A 172 20.37 -6.16 4.54
C LYS A 172 20.32 -6.08 3.02
N GLN A 173 19.32 -6.69 2.42
CA GLN A 173 19.04 -6.63 0.99
C GLN A 173 17.58 -6.25 0.78
N PHE A 174 17.29 -5.61 -0.33
CA PHE A 174 15.92 -5.29 -0.68
C PHE A 174 15.64 -5.48 -2.17
N SER A 175 14.37 -5.67 -2.49
CA SER A 175 13.89 -5.68 -3.85
C SER A 175 12.46 -5.18 -3.92
N VAL A 176 12.30 -3.99 -4.51
CA VAL A 176 10.99 -3.33 -4.70
C VAL A 176 10.01 -4.19 -5.50
N LYS A 177 10.52 -5.02 -6.42
CA LYS A 177 9.71 -5.81 -7.36
C LYS A 177 9.48 -7.25 -6.92
N SER A 178 10.30 -7.77 -6.00
CA SER A 178 10.10 -9.13 -5.48
C SER A 178 8.77 -9.24 -4.76
N ARG A 179 8.18 -10.43 -4.81
CA ARG A 179 6.87 -10.74 -4.22
C ARG A 179 6.99 -11.80 -3.14
N VAL A 180 6.29 -11.60 -2.03
CA VAL A 180 6.06 -12.66 -1.04
C VAL A 180 5.30 -13.78 -1.76
N ALA A 181 5.72 -15.03 -1.58
CA ALA A 181 5.03 -16.18 -2.14
C ALA A 181 3.70 -16.38 -1.42
N LEU A 182 2.65 -16.78 -2.13
CA LEU A 182 1.35 -17.05 -1.51
C LEU A 182 1.46 -18.15 -0.45
N ASP A 183 2.26 -19.19 -0.72
CA ASP A 183 2.50 -20.30 0.21
C ASP A 183 3.06 -19.80 1.56
N ASP A 184 3.98 -18.82 1.55
CA ASP A 184 4.55 -18.22 2.76
C ASP A 184 3.49 -17.50 3.61
N LEU A 185 2.40 -17.00 3.00
CA LEU A 185 1.25 -16.44 3.71
C LEU A 185 0.27 -17.52 4.19
N VAL A 186 0.03 -18.57 3.39
CA VAL A 186 -0.82 -19.72 3.78
C VAL A 186 -0.22 -20.43 5.00
N GLU A 187 1.11 -20.58 5.03
CA GLU A 187 1.88 -21.10 6.15
C GLU A 187 1.76 -20.27 7.44
N ALA A 188 1.23 -19.05 7.38
CA ALA A 188 0.88 -18.31 8.60
C ALA A 188 -0.26 -18.97 9.38
N HIS A 189 -1.00 -19.93 8.80
CA HIS A 189 -2.15 -20.59 9.43
C HIS A 189 -3.15 -19.58 10.00
N TYR A 190 -3.33 -18.45 9.31
CA TYR A 190 -4.25 -17.39 9.74
C TYR A 190 -5.53 -17.38 8.90
N PHE A 191 -5.41 -17.58 7.58
CA PHE A 191 -6.54 -17.58 6.65
C PHE A 191 -6.80 -18.97 6.09
N ASP A 192 -8.05 -19.41 6.11
CA ASP A 192 -8.48 -20.65 5.43
C ASP A 192 -8.65 -20.41 3.92
N VAL A 193 -9.26 -19.27 3.56
CA VAL A 193 -9.50 -18.89 2.17
C VAL A 193 -8.95 -17.50 1.87
N ILE A 194 -8.12 -17.41 0.82
CA ILE A 194 -7.60 -16.17 0.26
C ILE A 194 -8.19 -16.00 -1.14
N GLN A 195 -8.89 -14.88 -1.37
CA GLN A 195 -9.53 -14.59 -2.67
C GLN A 195 -8.58 -13.87 -3.63
N LYS A 196 -7.80 -12.93 -3.11
CA LYS A 196 -6.82 -12.19 -3.89
C LYS A 196 -5.62 -11.87 -3.02
N PHE A 197 -4.44 -12.01 -3.60
CA PHE A 197 -3.18 -11.70 -2.94
C PHE A 197 -2.29 -10.93 -3.89
N ASN A 198 -1.74 -9.82 -3.39
CA ASN A 198 -0.72 -9.06 -4.07
C ASN A 198 0.36 -8.70 -3.05
N SER A 199 1.59 -8.64 -3.51
CA SER A 199 2.72 -8.27 -2.67
C SER A 199 3.78 -7.56 -3.49
N ARG A 200 4.63 -6.82 -2.79
CA ARG A 200 5.79 -6.13 -3.36
C ARG A 200 6.83 -5.91 -2.27
N ASN A 201 7.93 -5.30 -2.65
CA ASN A 201 8.95 -4.77 -1.75
C ASN A 201 9.39 -5.76 -0.66
N ILE A 202 10.26 -6.71 -1.02
CA ILE A 202 10.85 -7.63 -0.04
C ILE A 202 12.14 -7.03 0.50
N VAL A 203 12.24 -6.95 1.82
CA VAL A 203 13.49 -6.75 2.55
C VAL A 203 13.91 -8.09 3.17
N THR A 204 15.19 -8.45 3.03
CA THR A 204 15.79 -9.57 3.74
C THR A 204 16.96 -9.07 4.59
N ALA A 205 17.13 -9.66 5.77
CA ALA A 205 18.24 -9.34 6.65
C ALA A 205 18.60 -10.56 7.50
N THR A 206 19.86 -10.71 7.87
CA THR A 206 20.28 -11.66 8.90
C THR A 206 20.01 -11.05 10.28
N TYR A 207 19.19 -11.72 11.08
CA TYR A 207 18.88 -11.36 12.46
C TYR A 207 18.99 -12.58 13.37
N LEU A 208 19.76 -12.47 14.45
CA LEU A 208 20.03 -13.57 15.40
C LEU A 208 20.46 -14.88 14.71
N GLY A 209 21.24 -14.79 13.62
CA GLY A 209 21.77 -15.94 12.87
C GLY A 209 20.85 -16.50 11.77
N GLU A 210 19.60 -16.04 11.68
CA GLU A 210 18.63 -16.52 10.67
C GLU A 210 18.23 -15.41 9.70
N THR A 211 17.64 -15.79 8.57
CA THR A 211 17.09 -14.83 7.60
C THR A 211 15.71 -14.35 8.04
N LEU A 212 15.61 -13.08 8.41
CA LEU A 212 14.36 -12.34 8.47
C LEU A 212 13.96 -11.90 7.06
N LYS A 213 12.71 -12.16 6.69
CA LYS A 213 12.09 -11.68 5.45
C LYS A 213 10.91 -10.79 5.79
N VAL A 214 10.82 -9.63 5.18
CA VAL A 214 9.70 -8.69 5.35
C VAL A 214 9.20 -8.28 3.97
N GLY A 215 7.88 -8.26 3.77
CA GLY A 215 7.27 -7.83 2.51
C GLY A 215 6.04 -6.95 2.72
N GLU A 216 5.70 -6.14 1.72
CA GLU A 216 4.41 -5.46 1.67
C GLU A 216 3.36 -6.38 1.07
N VAL A 217 2.23 -6.54 1.76
CA VAL A 217 1.16 -7.46 1.39
C VAL A 217 -0.18 -6.75 1.37
N ALA A 218 -0.99 -7.08 0.37
CA ALA A 218 -2.42 -6.81 0.29
C ALA A 218 -3.16 -8.12 0.04
N CYS A 219 -3.93 -8.57 1.02
CA CYS A 219 -4.70 -9.82 0.98
C CYS A 219 -6.19 -9.50 1.11
N MET A 220 -7.01 -10.00 0.18
CA MET A 220 -8.46 -9.95 0.26
C MET A 220 -9.00 -11.33 0.58
N ASN A 221 -9.94 -11.36 1.51
CA ASN A 221 -10.55 -12.57 2.06
C ASN A 221 -12.07 -12.49 1.90
N PRO A 222 -12.77 -13.64 1.99
CA PRO A 222 -14.22 -13.63 2.05
C PRO A 222 -14.70 -12.69 3.15
N TYR A 223 -15.80 -11.98 2.91
CA TYR A 223 -16.29 -10.99 3.87
C TYR A 223 -16.45 -11.59 5.27
N GLN A 224 -15.82 -10.94 6.25
CA GLN A 224 -16.08 -11.12 7.66
C GLN A 224 -16.64 -9.81 8.21
N GLU A 225 -17.67 -9.88 9.05
CA GLU A 225 -18.12 -8.69 9.77
C GLU A 225 -16.96 -8.20 10.65
N ALA A 226 -16.63 -6.91 10.54
CA ALA A 226 -15.50 -6.33 11.27
C ALA A 226 -15.64 -6.64 12.77
N ALA A 227 -14.55 -7.08 13.39
CA ALA A 227 -14.55 -7.55 14.77
C ALA A 227 -14.69 -6.44 15.83
N ASP A 228 -14.87 -5.18 15.42
CA ASP A 228 -14.98 -4.03 16.30
C ASP A 228 -16.17 -3.13 15.96
N ASP A 229 -16.89 -2.67 16.99
CA ASP A 229 -18.06 -1.79 16.93
C ASP A 229 -17.68 -0.32 16.66
N THR A 230 -16.39 -0.03 16.44
CA THR A 230 -15.87 1.30 16.15
C THR A 230 -16.17 1.69 14.71
N GLN A 231 -17.35 2.28 14.50
CA GLN A 231 -17.77 2.91 13.25
C GLN A 231 -16.81 4.03 12.83
N ASN A 232 -15.82 3.73 11.99
CA ASN A 232 -15.12 4.62 11.06
C ASN A 232 -14.01 3.77 10.43
N THR A 233 -14.03 3.35 9.18
CA THR A 233 -14.32 4.06 7.93
C THR A 233 -14.61 3.04 6.82
N ALA A 234 -15.52 3.39 5.90
CA ALA A 234 -15.76 2.67 4.63
C ALA A 234 -16.07 1.16 4.72
N GLN A 235 -17.06 0.76 5.52
CA GLN A 235 -17.70 -0.53 5.28
C GLN A 235 -18.35 -0.52 3.88
N PRO A 236 -18.19 -1.57 3.05
CA PRO A 236 -18.99 -1.71 1.85
C PRO A 236 -20.46 -1.74 2.28
N VAL A 237 -21.19 -0.70 1.88
CA VAL A 237 -22.63 -0.58 2.12
C VAL A 237 -23.27 -1.90 1.68
N LYS A 238 -23.87 -2.65 2.62
CA LYS A 238 -24.72 -3.80 2.31
C LYS A 238 -25.86 -3.32 1.41
N LYS A 239 -25.65 -3.31 0.09
CA LYS A 239 -26.72 -3.12 -0.88
C LYS A 239 -27.60 -4.36 -0.78
N LYS A 240 -28.82 -4.20 -0.25
CA LYS A 240 -29.82 -5.28 -0.14
C LYS A 240 -29.83 -6.12 -1.42
N GLY A 241 -29.53 -7.42 -1.29
CA GLY A 241 -29.60 -8.40 -2.38
C GLY A 241 -28.29 -8.70 -3.12
N LYS A 242 -27.14 -8.13 -2.73
CA LYS A 242 -25.82 -8.58 -3.20
C LYS A 242 -25.05 -9.29 -2.09
N ALA A 243 -24.39 -10.39 -2.43
CA ALA A 243 -23.42 -11.03 -1.53
C ALA A 243 -22.38 -9.98 -1.10
N PRO A 244 -21.96 -9.96 0.18
CA PRO A 244 -21.00 -8.97 0.63
C PRO A 244 -19.68 -9.13 -0.14
N GLU A 245 -19.13 -7.99 -0.59
CA GLU A 245 -17.86 -7.93 -1.31
C GLU A 245 -16.71 -8.31 -0.37
N ALA A 246 -15.63 -8.85 -0.93
CA ALA A 246 -14.41 -9.22 -0.22
C ALA A 246 -13.93 -8.09 0.72
N SER A 247 -13.39 -8.45 1.87
CA SER A 247 -12.74 -7.50 2.79
C SER A 247 -11.23 -7.66 2.73
N TYR A 248 -10.49 -6.58 2.97
CA TYR A 248 -9.04 -6.68 3.19
C TYR A 248 -8.80 -7.43 4.50
N GLY A 249 -8.13 -8.59 4.43
CA GLY A 249 -7.64 -9.30 5.60
C GLY A 249 -6.25 -8.85 6.01
N ILE A 250 -5.44 -8.40 5.04
CA ILE A 250 -4.15 -7.75 5.25
C ILE A 250 -4.03 -6.55 4.32
N PHE A 251 -3.55 -5.43 4.85
CA PHE A 251 -2.93 -4.36 4.08
C PHE A 251 -1.79 -3.80 4.92
N GLY A 252 -0.56 -4.29 4.69
CA GLY A 252 0.48 -4.10 5.70
C GLY A 252 1.84 -4.70 5.40
N LYS A 253 2.66 -4.76 6.45
CA LYS A 253 4.01 -5.32 6.44
C LYS A 253 4.00 -6.71 7.07
N TYR A 254 4.39 -7.70 6.28
CA TYR A 254 4.41 -9.12 6.64
C TYR A 254 5.84 -9.59 6.91
N PHE A 255 6.12 -10.00 8.13
CA PHE A 255 7.38 -10.52 8.60
C PHE A 255 7.32 -12.05 8.66
N SER A 256 8.37 -12.70 8.20
CA SER A 256 8.54 -14.16 8.19
C SER A 256 9.94 -14.48 8.72
N TYR A 257 9.99 -15.28 9.78
CA TYR A 257 11.22 -15.63 10.49
C TYR A 257 11.19 -17.11 10.90
N PRO A 258 12.26 -17.88 10.67
CA PRO A 258 12.27 -19.32 10.95
C PRO A 258 12.49 -19.59 12.45
N LEU A 259 11.46 -19.33 13.25
CA LEU A 259 11.42 -19.61 14.69
C LEU A 259 10.29 -20.58 14.99
N LEU A 260 10.61 -21.66 15.68
CA LEU A 260 9.68 -22.71 16.07
C LEU A 260 9.55 -22.72 17.59
N LEU A 261 8.32 -22.96 18.08
CA LEU A 261 8.10 -23.23 19.48
C LEU A 261 8.52 -24.66 19.83
N SER A 262 8.75 -24.92 21.11
CA SER A 262 8.90 -26.27 21.61
C SER A 262 7.66 -27.11 21.32
N GLU A 263 7.86 -28.42 21.15
CA GLU A 263 6.77 -29.40 20.91
C GLU A 263 5.92 -29.19 19.65
N ASN A 264 6.36 -28.36 18.70
CA ASN A 264 5.61 -28.04 17.47
C ASN A 264 4.22 -27.44 17.73
N ALA A 265 4.04 -26.75 18.87
CA ALA A 265 2.80 -26.06 19.18
C ALA A 265 2.54 -24.87 18.24
N SER A 266 1.27 -24.53 18.09
CA SER A 266 0.80 -23.41 17.28
C SER A 266 0.06 -22.38 18.12
N ILE A 267 0.39 -21.11 17.92
CA ILE A 267 -0.22 -19.96 18.60
C ILE A 267 -0.55 -18.88 17.58
N ILE A 268 -1.77 -18.35 17.64
CA ILE A 268 -2.19 -17.15 16.91
C ILE A 268 -2.63 -16.10 17.92
N LEU A 269 -2.01 -14.92 17.87
CA LEU A 269 -2.38 -13.73 18.62
C LEU A 269 -2.86 -12.66 17.64
N THR A 270 -4.03 -12.09 17.87
CA THR A 270 -4.56 -10.99 17.05
C THR A 270 -4.86 -9.80 17.93
N LEU A 271 -4.19 -8.67 17.71
CA LEU A 271 -4.55 -7.40 18.34
C LEU A 271 -5.66 -6.75 17.51
N LYS A 272 -6.87 -6.73 18.04
CA LYS A 272 -8.01 -6.07 17.38
C LYS A 272 -7.82 -4.56 17.33
N GLY A 273 -8.31 -3.97 16.25
CA GLY A 273 -8.43 -2.53 16.01
C GLY A 273 -9.27 -2.28 14.75
N PRO A 274 -9.21 -1.08 14.15
CA PRO A 274 -9.95 -0.76 12.93
C PRO A 274 -9.72 -1.79 11.82
N ASN A 275 -10.79 -2.10 11.07
CA ASN A 275 -10.76 -3.01 9.92
C ASN A 275 -10.16 -4.41 10.19
N CYS A 276 -10.13 -4.85 11.45
CA CYS A 276 -9.52 -6.12 11.82
C CYS A 276 -10.31 -7.32 11.26
N TYR A 277 -9.59 -8.19 10.54
CA TYR A 277 -10.06 -9.49 10.08
C TYR A 277 -9.50 -10.57 10.99
N LEU A 278 -10.36 -11.34 11.66
CA LEU A 278 -9.97 -12.38 12.60
C LEU A 278 -9.53 -13.67 11.87
N PRO A 279 -8.70 -14.51 12.50
CA PRO A 279 -8.26 -15.75 11.89
C PRO A 279 -9.45 -16.66 11.54
N THR A 280 -9.31 -17.38 10.42
CA THR A 280 -10.31 -18.34 9.91
C THR A 280 -9.74 -19.74 9.80
N TYR A 281 -8.42 -19.88 9.75
CA TYR A 281 -7.74 -21.18 9.85
C TYR A 281 -7.68 -21.60 11.32
N LEU A 282 -8.77 -22.20 11.81
CA LEU A 282 -8.93 -22.53 13.23
C LEU A 282 -9.20 -24.02 13.49
N ASP A 283 -9.11 -24.88 12.47
CA ASP A 283 -9.21 -26.32 12.69
C ASP A 283 -8.04 -26.81 13.56
N GLY A 284 -8.36 -27.51 14.64
CA GLY A 284 -7.39 -27.91 15.68
C GLY A 284 -6.98 -26.82 16.67
N TYR A 285 -7.41 -25.57 16.49
CA TYR A 285 -7.15 -24.49 17.45
C TYR A 285 -8.30 -24.34 18.45
N THR A 286 -7.95 -23.88 19.65
CA THR A 286 -8.91 -23.48 20.68
C THR A 286 -8.68 -22.02 21.05
N GLU A 287 -9.77 -21.26 21.17
CA GLU A 287 -9.69 -19.90 21.71
C GLU A 287 -9.32 -19.97 23.19
N VAL A 288 -8.33 -19.18 23.59
CA VAL A 288 -7.82 -19.11 24.97
C VAL A 288 -7.88 -17.69 25.50
N THR A 289 -8.28 -17.57 26.76
CA THR A 289 -8.32 -16.29 27.46
C THR A 289 -7.14 -16.17 28.41
N THR A 290 -6.56 -14.98 28.51
CA THR A 290 -5.47 -14.65 29.44
C THR A 290 -5.67 -13.24 29.99
N ASP A 291 -5.29 -13.01 31.23
CA ASP A 291 -5.28 -11.69 31.89
C ASP A 291 -3.95 -10.95 31.68
N ARG A 292 -2.95 -11.60 31.07
CA ARG A 292 -1.63 -11.04 30.82
C ARG A 292 -1.59 -10.08 29.63
N LEU A 293 -2.44 -10.30 28.64
CA LEU A 293 -2.56 -9.46 27.44
C LEU A 293 -3.75 -8.50 27.57
N LYS A 294 -3.71 -7.37 26.86
CA LYS A 294 -4.87 -6.48 26.74
C LYS A 294 -6.10 -7.22 26.23
N SER A 295 -7.28 -6.81 26.68
CA SER A 295 -8.58 -7.34 26.22
C SER A 295 -8.86 -7.19 24.72
N SER A 296 -8.10 -6.34 24.02
CA SER A 296 -8.14 -6.22 22.57
C SER A 296 -7.47 -7.41 21.86
N PHE A 297 -6.66 -8.22 22.55
CA PHE A 297 -6.11 -9.44 21.98
C PHE A 297 -7.14 -10.57 21.95
N VAL A 298 -7.18 -11.27 20.82
CA VAL A 298 -7.85 -12.57 20.67
C VAL A 298 -6.77 -13.61 20.41
N CYS A 299 -6.82 -14.72 21.16
CA CYS A 299 -5.75 -15.70 21.18
C CYS A 299 -6.30 -17.09 20.86
N TYR A 300 -5.58 -17.82 20.00
CA TYR A 300 -5.89 -19.20 19.64
C TYR A 300 -4.65 -20.07 19.76
N THR A 301 -4.81 -21.31 20.21
CA THR A 301 -3.71 -22.28 20.29
C THR A 301 -4.21 -23.71 20.22
N ASP A 302 -3.36 -24.62 19.73
CA ASP A 302 -3.56 -26.07 19.81
C ASP A 302 -3.01 -26.68 21.12
N ASN A 303 -2.18 -25.93 21.86
CA ASN A 303 -1.53 -26.38 23.09
C ASN A 303 -1.48 -25.28 24.14
N LYS A 304 -2.45 -25.31 25.06
CA LYS A 304 -2.56 -24.32 26.13
C LYS A 304 -1.34 -24.26 27.06
N ALA A 305 -0.68 -25.39 27.33
CA ALA A 305 0.48 -25.42 28.23
C ALA A 305 1.67 -24.65 27.64
N VAL A 306 1.93 -24.83 26.35
CA VAL A 306 2.97 -24.06 25.64
C VAL A 306 2.58 -22.59 25.53
N PHE A 307 1.32 -22.29 25.24
CA PHE A 307 0.81 -20.91 25.24
C PHE A 307 1.02 -20.20 26.58
N ASP A 308 0.65 -20.83 27.69
CA ASP A 308 0.82 -20.27 29.03
C ASP A 308 2.31 -20.07 29.36
N ASN A 309 3.20 -20.97 28.90
CA ASN A 309 4.64 -20.86 29.08
C ASN A 309 5.25 -19.72 28.26
N VAL A 310 4.86 -19.56 26.98
CA VAL A 310 5.28 -18.42 26.16
C VAL A 310 4.85 -17.10 26.81
N LEU A 311 3.61 -17.04 27.28
CA LEU A 311 3.12 -15.87 27.99
C LEU A 311 3.63 -15.77 29.43
N ALA A 312 4.45 -16.69 29.95
CA ALA A 312 5.13 -16.54 31.23
C ALA A 312 6.25 -15.49 31.17
N ASN A 313 6.76 -15.19 29.96
CA ASN A 313 7.80 -14.21 29.71
C ASN A 313 7.27 -12.76 29.84
N ASP A 314 7.62 -12.09 30.94
CA ASP A 314 7.19 -10.72 31.24
C ASP A 314 7.63 -9.71 30.18
N GLU A 315 8.87 -9.82 29.67
CA GLU A 315 9.42 -8.92 28.65
C GLU A 315 8.63 -9.05 27.33
N LEU A 316 8.29 -10.28 26.94
CA LEU A 316 7.46 -10.54 25.74
C LEU A 316 6.05 -9.96 25.90
N VAL A 317 5.42 -10.18 27.07
CA VAL A 317 4.08 -9.69 27.36
C VAL A 317 4.04 -8.16 27.35
N GLU A 318 5.05 -7.49 27.92
CA GLU A 318 5.18 -6.03 27.87
C GLU A 318 5.33 -5.53 26.43
N LEU A 319 6.14 -6.19 25.60
CA LEU A 319 6.30 -5.84 24.19
C LEU A 319 5.00 -6.01 23.39
N LEU A 320 4.31 -7.14 23.54
CA LEU A 320 3.00 -7.38 22.89
C LEU A 320 1.99 -6.31 23.31
N ASN A 321 1.93 -5.98 24.60
CA ASN A 321 1.06 -4.92 25.12
C ASN A 321 1.55 -3.51 24.79
N SER A 322 2.75 -3.31 24.23
CA SER A 322 3.21 -1.98 23.79
C SER A 322 2.60 -1.55 22.45
N PHE A 323 2.06 -2.50 21.68
CA PHE A 323 1.31 -2.20 20.46
C PHE A 323 -0.07 -1.62 20.80
N ASN A 324 -0.43 -0.55 20.09
CA ASN A 324 -1.73 0.10 20.19
C ASN A 324 -2.18 0.44 18.76
N PRO A 325 -3.39 0.02 18.35
CA PRO A 325 -4.00 0.58 17.16
C PRO A 325 -4.09 2.11 17.24
N ASP A 326 -3.70 2.80 16.18
CA ASP A 326 -3.69 4.26 16.11
C ASP A 326 -3.97 4.76 14.67
N GLU A 327 -3.60 6.01 14.38
CA GLU A 327 -3.81 6.63 13.08
C GLU A 327 -2.86 6.11 11.98
N HIS A 328 -1.94 5.21 12.28
CA HIS A 328 -1.02 4.60 11.32
C HIS A 328 -1.18 3.08 11.28
N MET A 329 -1.04 2.41 12.43
CA MET A 329 -1.15 0.95 12.56
C MET A 329 -2.57 0.60 13.03
N GLU A 330 -3.31 -0.13 12.19
CA GLU A 330 -4.73 -0.40 12.44
C GLU A 330 -4.94 -1.64 13.31
N ASN A 331 -4.16 -2.70 13.08
CA ASN A 331 -4.22 -3.95 13.83
C ASN A 331 -2.99 -4.81 13.51
N MET A 332 -2.85 -5.93 14.21
CA MET A 332 -1.79 -6.88 13.91
C MET A 332 -2.20 -8.31 14.23
N PHE A 333 -1.53 -9.25 13.58
CA PHE A 333 -1.47 -10.62 14.07
C PHE A 333 -0.03 -11.13 14.18
N LEU A 334 0.13 -12.10 15.06
CA LEU A 334 1.32 -12.92 15.21
C LEU A 334 0.87 -14.37 15.17
N SER A 335 1.55 -15.18 14.36
CA SER A 335 1.35 -16.63 14.30
C SER A 335 2.70 -17.30 14.45
N VAL A 336 2.81 -18.24 15.38
CA VAL A 336 3.98 -19.13 15.49
C VAL A 336 3.47 -20.55 15.36
N ASN A 337 4.04 -21.30 14.43
CA ASN A 337 3.62 -22.66 14.13
C ASN A 337 4.81 -23.45 13.51
N PRO A 338 4.64 -24.71 13.08
CA PRO A 338 5.73 -25.51 12.50
C PRO A 338 6.41 -24.92 11.24
N HIS A 339 5.82 -23.91 10.60
CA HIS A 339 6.39 -23.18 9.45
C HIS A 339 7.13 -21.90 9.83
N GLY A 340 7.26 -21.61 11.13
CA GLY A 340 7.98 -20.46 11.65
C GLY A 340 7.09 -19.43 12.33
N LEU A 341 7.69 -18.28 12.63
CA LEU A 341 7.04 -17.09 13.14
C LEU A 341 6.66 -16.19 11.98
N LYS A 342 5.38 -15.85 11.88
CA LYS A 342 4.83 -14.88 10.94
C LYS A 342 4.17 -13.75 11.73
N ILE A 343 4.51 -12.50 11.43
CA ILE A 343 3.90 -11.33 12.07
C ILE A 343 3.40 -10.42 10.95
N CYS A 344 2.17 -9.95 11.05
CA CYS A 344 1.64 -8.95 10.14
C CYS A 344 1.20 -7.72 10.91
N LEU A 345 1.72 -6.56 10.48
CA LEU A 345 1.29 -5.26 10.97
C LEU A 345 0.46 -4.61 9.85
N ASN A 346 -0.83 -4.43 10.10
CA ASN A 346 -1.72 -3.76 9.16
C ASN A 346 -1.64 -2.26 9.37
N TYR A 347 -1.46 -1.52 8.29
CA TYR A 347 -1.33 -0.07 8.30
C TYR A 347 -2.32 0.55 7.33
N ASN A 348 -2.64 1.82 7.56
CA ASN A 348 -3.39 2.59 6.57
C ASN A 348 -2.50 3.04 5.40
N GLU A 349 -3.12 3.78 4.48
CA GLU A 349 -2.47 4.32 3.28
C GLU A 349 -1.28 5.25 3.59
N SER A 350 -1.23 5.90 4.76
CA SER A 350 -0.14 6.82 5.10
C SER A 350 1.24 6.15 5.21
N VAL A 351 1.26 4.87 5.59
CA VAL A 351 2.49 4.06 5.69
C VAL A 351 2.70 3.23 4.43
N MET A 352 1.62 2.71 3.82
CA MET A 352 1.69 1.75 2.72
C MET A 352 1.77 2.40 1.34
N GLU A 353 1.34 3.66 1.17
CA GLU A 353 1.44 4.36 -0.10
C GLU A 353 2.69 5.24 -0.20
N VAL A 354 3.27 5.28 -1.40
CA VAL A 354 4.36 6.20 -1.70
C VAL A 354 3.75 7.57 -2.07
N PRO A 355 4.03 8.63 -1.30
CA PRO A 355 3.30 9.89 -1.41
C PRO A 355 3.66 10.64 -2.69
N THR A 356 2.77 10.68 -3.67
CA THR A 356 3.06 11.38 -4.95
C THR A 356 2.74 12.88 -4.93
N VAL A 357 1.82 13.31 -4.08
CA VAL A 357 1.35 14.71 -3.96
C VAL A 357 1.05 15.06 -2.49
N GLY A 358 1.45 16.26 -2.05
CA GLY A 358 1.20 16.76 -0.68
C GLY A 358 2.22 16.27 0.34
N SER A 359 2.62 17.11 1.29
CA SER A 359 3.67 16.76 2.27
C SER A 359 3.34 15.49 3.07
N VAL A 360 4.35 14.68 3.39
CA VAL A 360 4.23 13.59 4.37
C VAL A 360 3.76 14.17 5.71
N LYS A 361 2.64 13.68 6.25
CA LYS A 361 2.05 14.13 7.51
C LYS A 361 2.06 12.98 8.52
N GLY A 362 2.25 13.29 9.81
CA GLY A 362 2.14 12.31 10.90
C GLY A 362 3.41 11.50 11.19
N GLN A 363 4.49 11.69 10.42
CA GLN A 363 5.73 10.90 10.57
C GLN A 363 5.54 9.36 10.48
N PRO A 364 4.80 8.86 9.47
CA PRO A 364 4.45 7.45 9.35
C PRO A 364 5.67 6.53 9.30
N TYR A 365 6.80 6.98 8.73
CA TYR A 365 7.99 6.13 8.59
C TYR A 365 8.81 6.08 9.88
N THR A 366 8.76 7.13 10.70
CA THR A 366 9.27 7.09 12.09
C THR A 366 8.47 6.11 12.93
N HIS A 367 7.13 6.11 12.81
CA HIS A 367 6.27 5.13 13.46
C HIS A 367 6.62 3.69 13.02
N PHE A 368 6.70 3.47 11.70
CA PHE A 368 7.08 2.17 11.15
C PHE A 368 8.45 1.69 11.65
N LYS A 369 9.45 2.57 11.76
CA LYS A 369 10.77 2.23 12.32
C LYS A 369 10.66 1.74 13.77
N GLN A 370 9.81 2.35 14.58
CA GLN A 370 9.58 1.92 15.97
C GLN A 370 8.89 0.55 16.04
N ASP A 371 7.92 0.31 15.15
CA ASP A 371 7.23 -0.98 15.09
C ASP A 371 8.15 -2.11 14.61
N VAL A 372 9.02 -1.85 13.63
CA VAL A 372 10.08 -2.81 13.23
C VAL A 372 10.93 -3.16 14.44
N ARG A 373 11.34 -2.17 15.25
CA ARG A 373 12.13 -2.43 16.46
C ARG A 373 11.39 -3.36 17.44
N LYS A 374 10.11 -3.08 17.73
CA LYS A 374 9.28 -3.93 18.60
C LYS A 374 9.15 -5.36 18.07
N VAL A 375 8.99 -5.54 16.75
CA VAL A 375 8.93 -6.87 16.12
C VAL A 375 10.26 -7.62 16.30
N LEU A 376 11.40 -6.96 16.10
CA LEU A 376 12.71 -7.55 16.34
C LEU A 376 12.88 -7.96 17.81
N ASP A 377 12.44 -7.11 18.74
CA ASP A 377 12.49 -7.41 20.17
C ASP A 377 11.57 -8.60 20.52
N ILE A 378 10.39 -8.73 19.92
CA ILE A 378 9.53 -9.94 20.06
C ILE A 378 10.26 -11.19 19.59
N ILE A 379 10.89 -11.15 18.41
CA ILE A 379 11.67 -12.28 17.88
C ILE A 379 12.79 -12.66 18.85
N ALA A 380 13.47 -11.67 19.43
CA ALA A 380 14.53 -11.91 20.39
C ALA A 380 14.03 -12.56 21.68
N GLN A 381 12.85 -12.17 22.18
CA GLN A 381 12.28 -12.79 23.38
C GLN A 381 11.80 -14.23 23.11
N LEU A 382 11.09 -14.45 22.00
CA LEU A 382 10.63 -15.79 21.62
C LEU A 382 11.76 -16.78 21.35
N LYS A 383 12.98 -16.31 21.04
CA LYS A 383 14.15 -17.16 20.80
C LYS A 383 14.89 -17.54 22.09
N LYS A 384 14.65 -16.83 23.20
CA LYS A 384 15.24 -17.16 24.51
C LYS A 384 14.51 -18.31 25.19
N ASP A 385 13.22 -18.44 24.90
CA ASP A 385 12.32 -19.51 25.37
C ASP A 385 12.45 -20.77 24.49
#